data_AF-A0A957X846-F1
#
_entry.id   AF-A0A957X846-F1
#
_cell.length_a   1.000
_cell.length_b   1.000
_cell.length_c   1.000
_cell.angle_alpha   90.00
_cell.angle_beta   90.00
_cell.angle_gamma   90.00
#
_symmetry.space_group_name_H-M   'P 1'
#
loop_
_entity.id
_entity.type
_entity.pdbx_description
1 polymer ?
#
loop_
_entity_poly.entity_id
_entity_poly.type
_entity_poly.pdbx_seq_one_letter_code
_entity_poly.pdbx_strand_id
1 'polypeptide(L)'
;IELLRHRALLLVLDNLEQIGGAAPLIATLLAECPGVTVLATSRERLHLRAEQRCKVPSLELSAAVDLFVQRAQAIEADFSLTPHNRPTLEAICQRLDRLPLALELCATQIELFSPAQLLAELQVNPLNLLVDGALDLPPQHRTLRLAIGRSYALLQPEERLLFRCLGVFVGDFDLEAIEAVSDWRQEAGSHLLHATLHALINKSLVRTEIQATDITAIVPQRFRLLETIREFACEQLTANGEAQTAQKRHADYYNRMAAAADNHTDQHTLDALFAQLEVANPNFRAALRWLIDQQSSDCLRMASSLKFFWFTRGYVSEGRNWLLAALKAVPEMTVDSARAWLDLANLAQIQDDIDEAEVYANQASQIYQALNDSDGIVYASSTLGWIKHGAQRYQEAEEIFGVGLRSLAPTGNQLL
;
A
#
# COMPACT_ATOMS: atom_id res chain seq x y z
N ILE A 1 -8.19 -12.39 -47.49
CA ILE A 1 -9.67 -12.39 -47.40
C ILE A 1 -10.28 -13.37 -48.39
N GLU A 2 -9.97 -13.27 -49.70
CA GLU A 2 -10.50 -14.19 -50.73
C GLU A 2 -10.37 -15.67 -50.37
N LEU A 3 -9.21 -16.09 -49.85
CA LEU A 3 -8.97 -17.48 -49.41
C LEU A 3 -9.82 -17.93 -48.20
N LEU A 4 -10.27 -16.99 -47.36
CA LEU A 4 -10.93 -17.26 -46.07
C LEU A 4 -12.45 -17.08 -46.14
N ARG A 5 -12.98 -16.38 -47.16
CA ARG A 5 -14.39 -15.99 -47.29
C ARG A 5 -15.38 -17.15 -47.18
N HIS A 6 -14.99 -18.34 -47.62
CA HIS A 6 -15.84 -19.55 -47.62
C HIS A 6 -15.36 -20.62 -46.62
N ARG A 7 -14.47 -20.28 -45.68
CA ARG A 7 -13.93 -21.23 -44.71
C ARG A 7 -14.45 -20.96 -43.30
N ALA A 8 -14.59 -22.03 -42.52
CA ALA A 8 -14.82 -21.97 -41.08
C ALA A 8 -13.51 -22.25 -40.34
N LEU A 9 -12.94 -21.25 -39.67
CA LEU A 9 -11.59 -21.31 -39.10
C LEU A 9 -11.49 -20.53 -37.79
N LEU A 10 -10.65 -21.00 -36.88
CA LEU A 10 -10.19 -20.23 -35.72
C LEU A 10 -8.79 -19.68 -36.02
N LEU A 11 -8.66 -18.36 -36.03
CA LEU A 11 -7.37 -17.66 -36.11
C LEU A 11 -6.93 -17.26 -34.71
N VAL A 12 -5.81 -17.83 -34.25
CA VAL A 12 -5.18 -17.45 -32.98
C VAL A 12 -4.08 -16.46 -33.27
N LEU A 13 -4.23 -15.24 -32.76
CA LEU A 13 -3.26 -14.15 -32.92
C LEU A 13 -2.63 -13.86 -31.56
N ASP A 14 -1.34 -14.12 -31.42
CA ASP A 14 -0.64 -13.92 -30.15
C ASP A 14 0.11 -12.59 -30.11
N ASN A 15 0.06 -11.87 -28.98
CA ASN A 15 0.72 -10.58 -28.72
C ASN A 15 0.39 -9.48 -29.74
N LEU A 16 -0.90 -9.33 -30.06
CA LEU A 16 -1.36 -8.51 -31.16
C LEU A 16 -1.06 -7.00 -30.99
N GLU A 17 -0.87 -6.52 -29.76
CA GLU A 17 -0.52 -5.11 -29.48
C GLU A 17 0.80 -4.66 -30.14
N GLN A 18 1.65 -5.61 -30.53
CA GLN A 18 2.91 -5.33 -31.22
C GLN A 18 2.72 -4.95 -32.69
N ILE A 19 1.53 -5.20 -33.25
CA ILE A 19 1.22 -5.00 -34.66
C ILE A 19 0.30 -3.79 -34.80
N GLY A 20 0.88 -2.64 -35.11
CA GLY A 20 0.12 -1.44 -35.43
C GLY A 20 -0.81 -1.65 -36.63
N GLY A 21 -2.04 -1.14 -36.55
CA GLY A 21 -3.01 -1.20 -37.64
C GLY A 21 -3.68 -2.56 -37.86
N ALA A 22 -3.47 -3.53 -36.96
CA ALA A 22 -4.13 -4.84 -37.06
C ALA A 22 -5.65 -4.78 -36.88
N ALA A 23 -6.16 -3.88 -36.02
CA ALA A 23 -7.58 -3.80 -35.71
C ALA A 23 -8.47 -3.51 -36.94
N PRO A 24 -8.18 -2.51 -37.80
CA PRO A 24 -8.93 -2.32 -39.05
C PRO A 24 -8.93 -3.55 -39.96
N LEU A 25 -7.81 -4.26 -40.08
CA LEU A 25 -7.73 -5.46 -40.91
C LEU A 25 -8.59 -6.60 -40.36
N ILE A 26 -8.57 -6.80 -39.04
CA ILE A 26 -9.41 -7.79 -38.36
C ILE A 26 -10.89 -7.45 -38.52
N ALA A 27 -11.25 -6.17 -38.43
CA ALA A 27 -12.62 -5.72 -38.65
C ALA A 27 -13.11 -6.08 -40.07
N THR A 28 -12.31 -5.79 -41.10
CA THR A 28 -12.63 -6.16 -42.48
C THR A 28 -12.72 -7.68 -42.66
N LEU A 29 -11.80 -8.43 -42.05
CA LEU A 29 -11.82 -9.89 -42.11
C LEU A 29 -13.10 -10.48 -41.51
N LEU A 30 -13.49 -10.04 -40.32
CA LEU A 30 -14.70 -10.52 -39.64
C LEU A 30 -15.98 -10.12 -40.39
N ALA A 31 -15.99 -8.95 -41.03
CA ALA A 31 -17.13 -8.51 -41.85
C ALA A 31 -17.29 -9.33 -43.14
N GLU A 32 -16.19 -9.69 -43.80
CA GLU A 32 -16.22 -10.38 -45.09
C GLU A 32 -16.17 -11.92 -44.99
N CYS A 33 -15.79 -12.47 -43.85
CA CYS A 33 -15.60 -13.92 -43.65
C CYS A 33 -16.40 -14.42 -42.43
N PRO A 34 -17.71 -14.66 -42.54
CA PRO A 34 -18.58 -14.97 -41.39
C PRO A 34 -18.26 -16.31 -40.71
N GLY A 35 -17.53 -17.21 -41.37
CA GLY A 35 -17.07 -18.48 -40.78
C GLY A 35 -15.79 -18.35 -39.96
N VAL A 36 -15.12 -17.20 -39.96
CA VAL A 36 -13.84 -17.00 -39.26
C VAL A 36 -14.09 -16.46 -37.86
N THR A 37 -13.52 -17.14 -36.87
CA THR A 37 -13.43 -16.66 -35.48
C THR A 37 -11.99 -16.24 -35.20
N VAL A 38 -11.79 -15.12 -34.50
CA VAL A 38 -10.47 -14.65 -34.09
C VAL A 38 -10.36 -14.72 -32.57
N LEU A 39 -9.37 -15.45 -32.09
CA LEU A 39 -8.92 -15.42 -30.70
C LEU A 39 -7.60 -14.66 -30.65
N ALA A 40 -7.64 -13.43 -30.16
CA ALA A 40 -6.45 -12.59 -30.02
C ALA A 40 -6.01 -12.51 -28.55
N THR A 41 -4.73 -12.72 -28.28
CA THR A 41 -4.11 -12.28 -27.03
C THR A 41 -3.54 -10.88 -27.26
N SER A 42 -3.83 -9.97 -26.35
CA SER A 42 -3.37 -8.60 -26.43
C SER A 42 -3.31 -7.97 -25.05
N ARG A 43 -2.35 -7.08 -24.84
CA ARG A 43 -2.30 -6.22 -23.64
C ARG A 43 -3.22 -5.02 -23.73
N GLU A 44 -3.67 -4.67 -24.93
CA GLU A 44 -4.56 -3.53 -25.19
C GLU A 44 -5.85 -3.98 -25.88
N ARG A 45 -6.93 -3.22 -25.70
CA ARG A 45 -8.16 -3.47 -26.45
C ARG A 45 -7.93 -3.16 -27.92
N LEU A 46 -8.59 -3.92 -28.79
CA LEU A 46 -8.61 -3.62 -30.22
C LEU A 46 -9.63 -2.52 -30.55
N HIS A 47 -10.54 -2.21 -29.63
CA HIS A 47 -11.60 -1.21 -29.80
C HIS A 47 -12.54 -1.54 -30.98
N LEU A 48 -12.77 -2.83 -31.21
CA LEU A 48 -13.68 -3.31 -32.24
C LEU A 48 -15.07 -3.58 -31.66
N ARG A 49 -16.13 -3.27 -32.42
CA ARG A 49 -17.52 -3.55 -32.00
C ARG A 49 -17.80 -5.04 -31.77
N ALA A 50 -17.12 -5.90 -32.51
CA ALA A 50 -17.25 -7.35 -32.41
C ALA A 50 -16.38 -7.97 -31.30
N GLU A 51 -15.60 -7.16 -30.57
CA GLU A 51 -14.67 -7.62 -29.54
C GLU A 51 -15.43 -8.12 -28.30
N GLN A 52 -15.20 -9.38 -27.93
CA GLN A 52 -15.61 -9.92 -26.63
C GLN A 52 -14.37 -10.08 -25.75
N ARG A 53 -14.37 -9.41 -24.60
CA ARG A 53 -13.22 -9.41 -23.68
C ARG A 53 -13.31 -10.57 -22.71
N CYS A 54 -12.29 -11.43 -22.72
CA CYS A 54 -12.04 -12.40 -21.66
C CYS A 54 -10.84 -11.93 -20.84
N LYS A 55 -11.08 -11.43 -19.62
CA LYS A 55 -9.98 -11.07 -18.70
C LYS A 55 -9.48 -12.36 -18.05
N VAL A 56 -8.19 -12.66 -18.23
CA VAL A 56 -7.54 -13.78 -17.55
C VAL A 56 -7.17 -13.33 -16.13
N PRO A 57 -7.79 -13.90 -15.07
CA PRO A 57 -7.44 -13.56 -13.70
C PRO A 57 -6.08 -14.14 -13.31
N SER A 58 -5.52 -13.67 -12.19
CA SER A 58 -4.44 -14.38 -11.52
C SER A 58 -4.92 -15.77 -11.08
N LEU A 59 -3.99 -16.69 -10.81
CA LEU A 59 -4.35 -18.04 -10.34
C LEU A 59 -5.12 -17.98 -9.01
N GLU A 60 -5.99 -18.96 -8.79
CA GLU A 60 -6.49 -19.25 -7.44
C GLU A 60 -5.33 -19.65 -6.53
N LEU A 61 -5.44 -19.38 -5.22
CA LEU A 61 -4.32 -19.58 -4.30
C LEU A 61 -3.84 -21.05 -4.30
N SER A 62 -4.76 -22.01 -4.33
CA SER A 62 -4.42 -23.43 -4.44
C SER A 62 -3.64 -23.74 -5.72
N ALA A 63 -4.14 -23.27 -6.87
CA ALA A 63 -3.49 -23.47 -8.16
C ALA A 63 -2.12 -22.77 -8.26
N ALA A 64 -1.94 -21.63 -7.58
CA ALA A 64 -0.66 -20.94 -7.48
C ALA A 64 0.36 -21.75 -6.68
N VAL A 65 -0.06 -22.33 -5.55
CA VAL A 65 0.80 -23.23 -4.74
C VAL A 65 1.14 -24.50 -5.53
N ASP A 66 0.17 -25.08 -6.23
CA ASP A 66 0.38 -26.28 -7.06
C ASP A 66 1.39 -26.00 -8.18
N LEU A 67 1.28 -24.86 -8.87
CA LEU A 67 2.25 -24.44 -9.88
C LEU A 67 3.64 -24.24 -9.26
N PHE A 68 3.74 -23.56 -8.12
CA PHE A 68 5.02 -23.35 -7.44
C PHE A 68 5.69 -24.69 -7.11
N VAL A 69 4.95 -25.63 -6.51
CA VAL A 69 5.45 -26.97 -6.18
C VAL A 69 5.88 -27.72 -7.44
N GLN A 70 5.08 -27.68 -8.51
CA GLN A 70 5.42 -28.33 -9.77
C GLN A 70 6.71 -27.78 -10.38
N ARG A 71 6.97 -26.47 -10.28
CA ARG A 71 8.20 -25.84 -10.76
C ARG A 71 9.39 -26.15 -9.86
N ALA A 72 9.21 -26.10 -8.54
CA ALA A 72 10.22 -26.47 -7.57
C ALA A 72 10.67 -27.93 -7.73
N GLN A 73 9.72 -28.86 -7.97
CA GLN A 73 10.00 -30.27 -8.22
C GLN A 73 10.78 -30.55 -9.51
N ALA A 74 10.68 -29.67 -10.51
CA ALA A 74 11.47 -29.78 -11.73
C ALA A 74 12.97 -29.51 -11.49
N ILE A 75 13.32 -28.94 -10.33
CA ILE A 75 14.68 -28.56 -9.94
C ILE A 75 15.16 -29.46 -8.81
N GLU A 76 14.36 -29.58 -7.74
CA GLU A 76 14.59 -30.49 -6.63
C GLU A 76 13.47 -31.53 -6.56
N ALA A 77 13.73 -32.73 -7.08
CA ALA A 77 12.72 -33.80 -7.19
C ALA A 77 12.06 -34.19 -5.86
N ASP A 78 12.78 -34.05 -4.73
CA ASP A 78 12.29 -34.38 -3.40
C ASP A 78 11.45 -33.26 -2.75
N PHE A 79 11.35 -32.08 -3.41
CA PHE A 79 10.53 -30.99 -2.90
C PHE A 79 9.05 -31.40 -2.85
N SER A 80 8.43 -31.19 -1.69
CA SER A 80 7.02 -31.53 -1.49
C SER A 80 6.30 -30.51 -0.62
N LEU A 81 5.01 -30.35 -0.89
CA LEU A 81 4.12 -29.55 -0.05
C LEU A 81 3.84 -30.31 1.25
N THR A 82 4.15 -29.69 2.38
CA THR A 82 3.92 -30.23 3.72
C THR A 82 3.00 -29.29 4.50
N PRO A 83 2.34 -29.76 5.57
CA PRO A 83 1.58 -28.87 6.45
C PRO A 83 2.43 -27.75 7.06
N HIS A 84 3.74 -27.95 7.20
CA HIS A 84 4.64 -26.98 7.79
C HIS A 84 5.05 -25.86 6.81
N ASN A 85 5.33 -26.18 5.54
CA ASN A 85 5.75 -25.17 4.56
C ASN A 85 4.57 -24.51 3.81
N ARG A 86 3.37 -25.08 3.86
CA ARG A 86 2.18 -24.54 3.20
C ARG A 86 1.91 -23.06 3.52
N PRO A 87 1.88 -22.61 4.78
CA PRO A 87 1.59 -21.19 5.08
C PRO A 87 2.63 -20.24 4.46
N THR A 88 3.90 -20.64 4.44
CA THR A 88 4.98 -19.87 3.82
C THR A 88 4.83 -19.81 2.30
N LEU A 89 4.49 -20.94 1.65
CA LEU A 89 4.27 -20.98 0.21
C LEU A 89 3.03 -20.17 -0.21
N GLU A 90 1.96 -20.21 0.58
CA GLU A 90 0.77 -19.37 0.37
C GLU A 90 1.13 -17.89 0.49
N ALA A 91 1.94 -17.49 1.47
CA ALA A 91 2.43 -16.13 1.62
C ALA A 91 3.30 -15.68 0.43
N ILE A 92 4.19 -16.54 -0.08
CA ILE A 92 4.97 -16.29 -1.31
C ILE A 92 4.02 -16.09 -2.50
N CYS A 93 3.05 -16.99 -2.68
CA CYS A 93 2.11 -16.91 -3.80
C CYS A 93 1.28 -15.62 -3.77
N GLN A 94 0.84 -15.20 -2.59
CA GLN A 94 0.14 -13.93 -2.38
C GLN A 94 1.04 -12.73 -2.70
N ARG A 95 2.29 -12.75 -2.23
CA ARG A 95 3.28 -11.70 -2.48
C ARG A 95 3.59 -11.52 -3.97
N LEU A 96 3.58 -12.61 -4.73
CA LEU A 96 3.77 -12.62 -6.18
C LEU A 96 2.47 -12.40 -6.96
N ASP A 97 1.41 -11.93 -6.29
CA ASP A 97 0.08 -11.66 -6.84
C ASP A 97 -0.53 -12.83 -7.63
N ARG A 98 -0.08 -14.06 -7.32
CA ARG A 98 -0.46 -15.31 -7.99
C ARG A 98 -0.25 -15.25 -9.51
N LEU A 99 0.77 -14.52 -9.95
CA LEU A 99 1.16 -14.41 -11.35
C LEU A 99 1.99 -15.64 -11.75
N PRO A 100 1.55 -16.45 -12.73
CA PRO A 100 2.24 -17.66 -13.14
C PRO A 100 3.74 -17.44 -13.39
N LEU A 101 4.10 -16.46 -14.23
CA LEU A 101 5.49 -16.18 -14.56
C LEU A 101 6.35 -15.84 -13.33
N ALA A 102 5.82 -15.08 -12.38
CA ALA A 102 6.55 -14.72 -11.16
C ALA A 102 6.74 -15.95 -10.26
N LEU A 103 5.73 -16.84 -10.17
CA LEU A 103 5.82 -18.09 -9.44
C LEU A 103 6.87 -19.02 -10.06
N GLU A 104 6.91 -19.13 -11.39
CA GLU A 104 7.92 -19.93 -12.08
C GLU A 104 9.34 -19.42 -11.81
N LEU A 105 9.57 -18.11 -11.92
CA LEU A 105 10.87 -17.50 -11.65
C LEU A 105 11.27 -17.58 -10.16
N CYS A 106 10.32 -17.54 -9.24
CA CYS A 106 10.63 -17.67 -7.81
C CYS A 106 10.94 -19.12 -7.45
N ALA A 107 10.20 -20.07 -8.02
CA ALA A 107 10.41 -21.49 -7.81
C ALA A 107 11.74 -22.00 -8.38
N THR A 108 12.47 -21.22 -9.19
CA THR A 108 13.85 -21.58 -9.57
C THR A 108 14.87 -21.37 -8.45
N GLN A 109 14.53 -20.56 -7.46
CA GLN A 109 15.46 -20.11 -6.43
C GLN A 109 15.53 -21.05 -5.22
N ILE A 110 14.77 -22.14 -5.21
CA ILE A 110 14.73 -23.10 -4.08
C ILE A 110 16.09 -23.81 -3.89
N GLU A 111 16.85 -23.98 -4.97
CA GLU A 111 18.21 -24.56 -4.92
C GLU A 111 19.14 -23.74 -3.99
N LEU A 112 18.88 -22.43 -3.85
CA LEU A 112 19.70 -21.51 -3.06
C LEU A 112 19.05 -21.13 -1.73
N PHE A 113 17.73 -21.17 -1.64
CA PHE A 113 16.98 -20.63 -0.51
C PHE A 113 15.85 -21.55 -0.07
N SER A 114 15.73 -21.76 1.24
CA SER A 114 14.51 -22.33 1.82
C SER A 114 13.30 -21.43 1.56
N PRO A 115 12.06 -21.97 1.59
CA PRO A 115 10.85 -21.15 1.42
C PRO A 115 10.76 -19.96 2.38
N ALA A 116 11.24 -20.10 3.62
CA ALA A 116 11.25 -19.00 4.58
C ALA A 116 12.24 -17.89 4.17
N GLN A 117 13.41 -18.26 3.65
CA GLN A 117 14.39 -17.30 3.13
C GLN A 117 13.88 -16.63 1.84
N LEU A 118 13.24 -17.38 0.93
CA LEU A 118 12.61 -16.80 -0.26
C LEU A 118 11.58 -15.74 0.12
N LEU A 119 10.71 -16.04 1.10
CA LEU A 119 9.73 -15.08 1.56
C LEU A 119 10.39 -13.81 2.13
N ALA A 120 11.46 -13.95 2.91
CA ALA A 120 12.22 -12.82 3.45
C ALA A 120 12.88 -12.00 2.32
N GLU A 121 13.52 -12.63 1.34
CA GLU A 121 14.13 -11.94 0.19
C GLU A 121 13.08 -11.22 -0.67
N LEU A 122 11.90 -11.80 -0.87
CA LEU A 122 10.78 -11.16 -1.56
C LEU A 122 10.20 -9.95 -0.81
N GLN A 123 10.43 -9.84 0.51
CA GLN A 123 10.06 -8.66 1.28
C GLN A 123 11.05 -7.51 1.06
N VAL A 124 12.31 -7.82 0.79
CA VAL A 124 13.36 -6.81 0.63
C VAL A 124 13.55 -6.42 -0.84
N ASN A 125 13.76 -7.39 -1.74
CA ASN A 125 14.17 -7.16 -3.13
C ASN A 125 13.49 -8.12 -4.13
N PRO A 126 12.16 -8.08 -4.30
CA PRO A 126 11.45 -9.10 -5.08
C PRO A 126 11.91 -9.19 -6.54
N LEU A 127 12.18 -8.06 -7.22
CA LEU A 127 12.59 -8.10 -8.63
C LEU A 127 14.03 -8.60 -8.86
N ASN A 128 14.88 -8.61 -7.84
CA ASN A 128 16.24 -9.15 -7.95
C ASN A 128 16.27 -10.67 -7.77
N LEU A 129 15.29 -11.21 -7.04
CA LEU A 129 15.12 -12.65 -6.87
C LEU A 129 14.45 -13.31 -8.10
N LEU A 130 13.62 -12.56 -8.83
CA LEU A 130 12.83 -13.08 -9.97
C LEU A 130 13.62 -13.03 -11.28
N VAL A 131 14.75 -13.72 -11.28
CA VAL A 131 15.74 -13.82 -12.37
C VAL A 131 15.89 -15.27 -12.86
N ASP A 132 16.73 -15.48 -13.88
CA ASP A 132 17.12 -16.79 -14.39
C ASP A 132 15.96 -17.69 -14.89
N GLY A 133 15.00 -17.10 -15.59
CA GLY A 133 13.99 -17.84 -16.32
C GLY A 133 14.60 -18.72 -17.42
N ALA A 134 13.92 -19.82 -17.72
CA ALA A 134 14.40 -20.82 -18.67
C ALA A 134 14.80 -20.23 -20.03
N LEU A 135 15.89 -20.73 -20.62
CA LEU A 135 16.49 -20.14 -21.84
C LEU A 135 15.59 -20.29 -23.08
N ASP A 136 14.70 -21.26 -23.07
CA ASP A 136 13.65 -21.52 -24.07
C ASP A 136 12.43 -20.60 -23.92
N LEU A 137 12.34 -19.82 -22.83
CA LEU A 137 11.41 -18.70 -22.76
C LEU A 137 11.88 -17.56 -23.67
N PRO A 138 10.93 -16.80 -24.25
CA PRO A 138 11.26 -15.56 -24.94
C PRO A 138 12.13 -14.66 -24.05
N PRO A 139 13.14 -13.94 -24.59
CA PRO A 139 14.06 -13.13 -23.78
C PRO A 139 13.34 -12.19 -22.79
N GLN A 140 12.20 -11.64 -23.19
CA GLN A 140 11.37 -10.78 -22.34
C GLN A 140 10.75 -11.47 -21.12
N HIS A 141 10.64 -12.80 -21.10
CA HIS A 141 10.08 -13.57 -19.98
C HIS A 141 11.16 -14.23 -19.11
N ARG A 142 12.44 -14.01 -19.42
CA ARG A 142 13.55 -14.57 -18.63
C ARG A 142 13.70 -13.90 -17.26
N THR A 143 13.21 -12.68 -17.11
CA THR A 143 13.09 -12.04 -15.79
C THR A 143 11.79 -11.26 -15.73
N LEU A 144 11.26 -11.06 -14.53
CA LEU A 144 10.04 -10.28 -14.38
C LEU A 144 10.27 -8.80 -14.73
N ARG A 145 11.48 -8.29 -14.47
CA ARG A 145 11.89 -6.93 -14.85
C ARG A 145 11.86 -6.71 -16.36
N LEU A 146 12.29 -7.69 -17.17
CA LEU A 146 12.22 -7.60 -18.62
C LEU A 146 10.77 -7.63 -19.13
N ALA A 147 9.93 -8.46 -18.52
CA ALA A 147 8.52 -8.59 -18.90
C ALA A 147 7.74 -7.28 -18.65
N ILE A 148 7.96 -6.67 -17.48
CA ILE A 148 7.36 -5.38 -17.11
C ILE A 148 7.99 -4.25 -17.92
N GLY A 149 9.32 -4.24 -18.07
CA GLY A 149 10.04 -3.22 -18.83
C GLY A 149 9.56 -3.09 -20.27
N ARG A 150 9.18 -4.20 -20.91
CA ARG A 150 8.55 -4.17 -22.23
C ARG A 150 7.17 -3.52 -22.21
N SER A 151 6.33 -3.80 -21.21
CA SER A 151 5.04 -3.12 -21.03
C SER A 151 5.24 -1.61 -20.87
N TYR A 152 6.20 -1.23 -20.03
CA TYR A 152 6.53 0.16 -19.75
C TYR A 152 7.05 0.91 -20.99
N ALA A 153 7.85 0.25 -21.84
CA ALA A 153 8.37 0.83 -23.08
C ALA A 153 7.26 1.16 -24.11
N LEU A 154 6.10 0.50 -24.05
CA LEU A 154 4.95 0.78 -24.92
C LEU A 154 4.05 1.92 -24.41
N LEU A 155 4.28 2.40 -23.18
CA LEU A 155 3.51 3.49 -22.61
C LEU A 155 3.83 4.83 -23.27
N GLN A 156 2.79 5.64 -23.44
CA GLN A 156 2.89 7.05 -23.80
C GLN A 156 3.57 7.85 -22.67
N PRO A 157 4.16 9.03 -22.96
CA PRO A 157 4.88 9.83 -21.97
C PRO A 157 4.08 10.10 -20.68
N GLU A 158 2.81 10.45 -20.82
CA GLU A 158 1.92 10.77 -19.70
C GLU A 158 1.58 9.53 -18.87
N GLU A 159 1.39 8.39 -19.54
CA GLU A 159 1.17 7.09 -18.90
C GLU A 159 2.39 6.62 -18.11
N ARG A 160 3.60 6.83 -18.64
CA ARG A 160 4.84 6.51 -17.91
C ARG A 160 4.98 7.37 -16.66
N LEU A 161 4.68 8.66 -16.75
CA LEU A 161 4.74 9.57 -15.61
C LEU A 161 3.76 9.13 -14.52
N LEU A 162 2.49 8.92 -14.88
CA LEU A 162 1.49 8.45 -13.91
C LEU A 162 1.90 7.10 -13.32
N PHE A 163 2.31 6.15 -14.16
CA PHE A 163 2.76 4.82 -13.71
C PHE A 163 3.87 4.89 -12.67
N ARG A 164 4.92 5.71 -12.89
CA ARG A 164 6.00 5.92 -11.92
C ARG A 164 5.49 6.51 -10.62
N CYS A 165 4.66 7.56 -10.70
CA CYS A 165 4.06 8.20 -9.53
C CYS A 165 3.25 7.21 -8.69
N LEU A 166 2.49 6.31 -9.32
CA LEU A 166 1.71 5.30 -8.61
C LEU A 166 2.56 4.30 -7.81
N GLY A 167 3.86 4.19 -8.10
CA GLY A 167 4.78 3.30 -7.38
C GLY A 167 4.87 3.58 -5.88
N VAL A 168 4.64 4.83 -5.45
CA VAL A 168 4.74 5.19 -4.02
C VAL A 168 3.62 4.61 -3.15
N PHE A 169 2.50 4.20 -3.75
CA PHE A 169 1.37 3.65 -3.00
C PHE A 169 1.58 2.19 -2.66
N VAL A 170 1.50 1.84 -1.38
CA VAL A 170 1.55 0.46 -0.91
C VAL A 170 0.12 -0.03 -0.71
N GLY A 171 -0.24 -1.15 -1.34
CA GLY A 171 -1.61 -1.66 -1.31
C GLY A 171 -2.51 -0.94 -2.31
N ASP A 172 -3.75 -0.67 -1.92
CA ASP A 172 -4.72 0.03 -2.75
C ASP A 172 -4.76 1.54 -2.46
N PHE A 173 -5.35 2.30 -3.37
CA PHE A 173 -5.45 3.75 -3.31
C PHE A 173 -6.67 4.22 -4.11
N ASP A 174 -7.26 5.34 -3.72
CA ASP A 174 -8.38 5.96 -4.44
C ASP A 174 -7.91 7.07 -5.38
N LEU A 175 -8.86 7.62 -6.15
CA LEU A 175 -8.58 8.67 -7.11
C LEU A 175 -8.06 9.96 -6.46
N GLU A 176 -8.56 10.33 -5.28
CA GLU A 176 -8.13 11.55 -4.60
C GLU A 176 -6.66 11.48 -4.19
N ALA A 177 -6.21 10.31 -3.72
CA ALA A 177 -4.81 10.05 -3.43
C ALA A 177 -3.96 10.17 -4.71
N ILE A 178 -4.41 9.62 -5.84
CA ILE A 178 -3.71 9.74 -7.14
C ILE A 178 -3.56 11.21 -7.54
N GLU A 179 -4.63 12.00 -7.44
CA GLU A 179 -4.61 13.43 -7.77
C GLU A 179 -3.63 14.22 -6.89
N ALA A 180 -3.60 13.91 -5.59
CA ALA A 180 -2.70 14.57 -4.65
C ALA A 180 -1.22 14.26 -4.90
N VAL A 181 -0.89 13.03 -5.32
CA VAL A 181 0.50 12.60 -5.55
C VAL A 181 1.01 12.99 -6.94
N SER A 182 0.18 12.85 -7.97
CA SER A 182 0.58 13.07 -9.36
C SER A 182 0.73 14.54 -9.75
N ASP A 183 0.11 15.48 -9.01
CA ASP A 183 0.12 16.94 -9.29
C ASP A 183 -0.56 17.34 -10.61
N TRP A 184 -1.58 16.57 -11.00
CA TRP A 184 -2.41 16.84 -12.18
C TRP A 184 -3.54 17.84 -11.91
N ARG A 185 -3.42 18.66 -10.85
CA ARG A 185 -4.50 19.50 -10.29
C ARG A 185 -4.77 20.83 -11.03
N GLN A 186 -4.18 21.08 -12.19
CA GLN A 186 -4.59 22.24 -13.02
C GLN A 186 -5.76 21.88 -13.94
N GLU A 187 -6.62 22.86 -14.28
CA GLU A 187 -7.98 22.68 -14.85
C GLU A 187 -8.08 21.85 -16.15
N ALA A 188 -6.97 21.57 -16.84
CA ALA A 188 -6.90 20.64 -17.99
C ALA A 188 -6.49 19.20 -17.63
N GLY A 189 -6.00 18.98 -16.40
CA GLY A 189 -5.35 17.76 -15.93
C GLY A 189 -6.31 16.67 -15.44
N SER A 190 -7.49 17.00 -14.89
CA SER A 190 -8.39 15.96 -14.39
C SER A 190 -8.89 15.02 -15.51
N HIS A 191 -9.34 15.55 -16.65
CA HIS A 191 -9.78 14.72 -17.78
C HIS A 191 -8.65 13.85 -18.34
N LEU A 192 -7.46 14.44 -18.46
CA LEU A 192 -6.28 13.70 -18.89
C LEU A 192 -6.00 12.57 -17.88
N LEU A 193 -6.07 12.83 -16.57
CA LEU A 193 -5.74 11.86 -15.52
C LEU A 193 -6.63 10.63 -15.64
N HIS A 194 -7.94 10.86 -15.76
CA HIS A 194 -8.91 9.80 -15.95
C HIS A 194 -8.62 8.98 -17.22
N ALA A 195 -8.30 9.65 -18.34
CA ALA A 195 -7.95 8.99 -19.58
C ALA A 195 -6.66 8.14 -19.45
N THR A 196 -5.63 8.70 -18.82
CA THR A 196 -4.34 8.03 -18.57
C THR A 196 -4.49 6.86 -17.61
N LEU A 197 -5.22 7.02 -16.51
CA LEU A 197 -5.53 5.94 -15.56
C LEU A 197 -6.33 4.82 -16.24
N HIS A 198 -7.34 5.17 -17.03
CA HIS A 198 -8.12 4.21 -17.81
C HIS A 198 -7.25 3.46 -18.84
N ALA A 199 -6.27 4.14 -19.45
CA ALA A 199 -5.32 3.48 -20.35
C ALA A 199 -4.43 2.47 -19.60
N LEU A 200 -3.90 2.83 -18.43
CA LEU A 200 -3.12 1.92 -17.57
C LEU A 200 -3.94 0.71 -17.10
N ILE A 201 -5.23 0.90 -16.80
CA ILE A 201 -6.17 -0.19 -16.46
C ILE A 201 -6.39 -1.11 -17.67
N ASN A 202 -6.59 -0.56 -18.86
CA ASN A 202 -6.76 -1.37 -20.07
C ASN A 202 -5.50 -2.18 -20.40
N LYS A 203 -4.33 -1.61 -20.11
CA LYS A 203 -3.01 -2.25 -20.22
C LYS A 203 -2.69 -3.22 -19.08
N SER A 204 -3.63 -3.42 -18.15
CA SER A 204 -3.50 -4.30 -16.97
C SER A 204 -2.29 -3.99 -16.07
N LEU A 205 -1.76 -2.76 -16.13
CA LEU A 205 -0.73 -2.28 -15.22
C LEU A 205 -1.31 -1.80 -13.89
N VAL A 206 -2.54 -1.28 -13.94
CA VAL A 206 -3.35 -0.92 -12.76
C VAL A 206 -4.56 -1.84 -12.68
N ARG A 207 -4.86 -2.35 -11.49
CA ARG A 207 -6.07 -3.12 -11.21
C ARG A 207 -7.10 -2.25 -10.50
N THR A 208 -8.37 -2.51 -10.79
CA THR A 208 -9.51 -1.95 -10.07
C THR A 208 -9.93 -2.96 -9.01
N GLU A 209 -9.94 -2.55 -7.75
CA GLU A 209 -10.41 -3.38 -6.65
C GLU A 209 -11.93 -3.24 -6.54
N ILE A 210 -12.63 -4.38 -6.55
CA ILE A 210 -14.09 -4.41 -6.37
C ILE A 210 -14.32 -4.64 -4.89
N GLN A 211 -14.77 -3.62 -4.17
CA GLN A 211 -15.30 -3.84 -2.83
C GLN A 211 -16.68 -4.49 -2.99
N ALA A 212 -16.83 -5.70 -2.47
CA ALA A 212 -18.12 -6.37 -2.35
C ALA A 212 -18.89 -5.70 -1.20
N THR A 213 -19.47 -4.54 -1.48
CA THR A 213 -20.38 -3.85 -0.56
C THR A 213 -21.77 -3.79 -1.17
N ASP A 214 -22.77 -3.75 -0.30
CA ASP A 214 -24.16 -3.59 -0.68
C ASP A 214 -24.31 -2.42 -1.67
N ILE A 215 -25.09 -2.67 -2.73
CA ILE A 215 -25.32 -1.81 -3.91
C ILE A 215 -25.84 -0.39 -3.53
N THR A 216 -26.11 -0.16 -2.24
CA THR A 216 -26.63 1.07 -1.65
C THR A 216 -25.57 2.08 -1.21
N ALA A 217 -24.28 1.73 -1.14
CA ALA A 217 -23.22 2.67 -0.76
C ALA A 217 -22.40 3.14 -1.98
N ILE A 218 -22.29 4.46 -2.17
CA ILE A 218 -21.35 5.05 -3.13
C ILE A 218 -19.95 4.89 -2.53
N VAL A 219 -19.34 3.73 -2.74
CA VAL A 219 -17.94 3.49 -2.35
C VAL A 219 -17.03 3.99 -3.46
N PRO A 220 -16.04 4.85 -3.15
CA PRO A 220 -15.10 5.31 -4.15
C PRO A 220 -14.32 4.13 -4.73
N GLN A 221 -14.19 4.10 -6.06
CA GLN A 221 -13.44 3.06 -6.75
C GLN A 221 -11.98 3.08 -6.30
N ARG A 222 -11.45 1.91 -5.95
CA ARG A 222 -10.06 1.75 -5.53
C ARG A 222 -9.22 1.07 -6.60
N PHE A 223 -7.96 1.42 -6.61
CA PHE A 223 -6.97 0.99 -7.58
C PHE A 223 -5.78 0.37 -6.85
N ARG A 224 -5.08 -0.54 -7.53
CA ARG A 224 -3.89 -1.18 -7.00
C ARG A 224 -2.89 -1.47 -8.11
N LEU A 225 -1.60 -1.29 -7.82
CA LEU A 225 -0.53 -1.91 -8.59
C LEU A 225 -0.25 -3.30 -8.02
N LEU A 226 -0.07 -4.29 -8.89
CA LEU A 226 0.52 -5.56 -8.47
C LEU A 226 1.90 -5.26 -7.88
N GLU A 227 2.29 -5.95 -6.81
CA GLU A 227 3.48 -5.60 -6.05
C GLU A 227 4.74 -5.57 -6.91
N THR A 228 4.90 -6.58 -7.77
CA THR A 228 6.05 -6.64 -8.68
C THR A 228 6.05 -5.51 -9.71
N ILE A 229 4.87 -5.05 -10.13
CA ILE A 229 4.70 -3.89 -11.01
C ILE A 229 4.99 -2.59 -10.25
N ARG A 230 4.55 -2.50 -8.99
CA ARG A 230 4.84 -1.38 -8.08
C ARG A 230 6.34 -1.23 -7.89
N GLU A 231 7.08 -2.32 -7.72
CA GLU A 231 8.52 -2.22 -7.43
C GLU A 231 9.26 -1.71 -8.66
N PHE A 232 8.84 -2.17 -9.84
CA PHE A 232 9.35 -1.65 -11.09
C PHE A 232 9.02 -0.16 -11.25
N ALA A 233 7.80 0.27 -10.90
CA ALA A 233 7.42 1.68 -10.90
C ALA A 233 8.29 2.52 -9.96
N CYS A 234 8.59 2.03 -8.75
CA CYS A 234 9.49 2.68 -7.79
C CYS A 234 10.93 2.81 -8.32
N GLU A 235 11.46 1.78 -8.96
CA GLU A 235 12.77 1.82 -9.61
C GLU A 235 12.82 2.87 -10.70
N GLN A 236 11.79 2.90 -11.55
CA GLN A 236 11.70 3.91 -12.60
C GLN A 236 11.52 5.32 -12.02
N LEU A 237 10.72 5.49 -10.98
CA LEU A 237 10.52 6.77 -10.29
C LEU A 237 11.86 7.31 -9.72
N THR A 238 12.66 6.42 -9.13
CA THR A 238 14.00 6.75 -8.62
C THR A 238 14.96 7.07 -9.75
N ALA A 239 15.01 6.24 -10.79
CA ALA A 239 15.89 6.43 -11.94
C ALA A 239 15.63 7.73 -12.71
N ASN A 240 14.42 8.28 -12.63
CA ASN A 240 14.05 9.56 -13.23
C ASN A 240 14.17 10.76 -12.25
N GLY A 241 14.64 10.54 -11.02
CA GLY A 241 14.83 11.61 -10.03
C GLY A 241 13.55 12.17 -9.42
N GLU A 242 12.43 11.44 -9.53
CA GLU A 242 11.09 11.90 -9.13
C GLU A 242 10.66 11.39 -7.75
N ALA A 243 11.42 10.46 -7.17
CA ALA A 243 11.06 9.73 -5.94
C ALA A 243 10.79 10.66 -4.75
N GLN A 244 11.70 11.60 -4.46
CA GLN A 244 11.56 12.48 -3.30
C GLN A 244 10.28 13.33 -3.36
N THR A 245 9.98 13.89 -4.53
CA THR A 245 8.78 14.72 -4.73
C THR A 245 7.49 13.90 -4.59
N ALA A 246 7.43 12.73 -5.21
CA ALA A 246 6.24 11.88 -5.15
C ALA A 246 6.00 11.32 -3.73
N GLN A 247 7.06 10.85 -3.06
CA GLN A 247 6.96 10.35 -1.68
C GLN A 247 6.58 11.45 -0.69
N LYS A 248 7.09 12.67 -0.88
CA LYS A 248 6.66 13.83 -0.07
C LYS A 248 5.17 14.10 -0.23
N ARG A 249 4.66 14.16 -1.46
CA ARG A 249 3.23 14.38 -1.72
C ARG A 249 2.36 13.27 -1.16
N HIS A 250 2.83 12.02 -1.23
CA HIS A 250 2.18 10.87 -0.63
C HIS A 250 2.11 11.02 0.89
N ALA A 251 3.23 11.31 1.54
CA ALA A 251 3.28 11.55 2.98
C ALA A 251 2.38 12.73 3.41
N ASP A 252 2.43 13.85 2.68
CA ASP A 252 1.59 15.02 2.94
C ASP A 252 0.08 14.70 2.82
N TYR A 253 -0.31 13.88 1.84
CA TYR A 253 -1.69 13.45 1.66
C TYR A 253 -2.17 12.58 2.82
N TYR A 254 -1.42 11.54 3.17
CA TYR A 254 -1.80 10.66 4.27
C TYR A 254 -1.69 11.34 5.64
N ASN A 255 -0.76 12.28 5.83
CA ASN A 255 -0.70 13.08 7.05
C ASN A 255 -1.98 13.94 7.21
N ARG A 256 -2.46 14.58 6.13
CA ARG A 256 -3.74 15.31 6.15
C ARG A 256 -4.93 14.39 6.41
N MET A 257 -4.96 13.20 5.82
CA MET A 257 -6.02 12.22 6.05
C MET A 257 -6.07 11.76 7.51
N ALA A 258 -4.91 11.48 8.12
CA ALA A 258 -4.82 11.14 9.53
C ALA A 258 -5.28 12.30 10.43
N ALA A 259 -4.83 13.52 10.15
CA ALA A 259 -5.22 14.71 10.92
C ALA A 259 -6.72 15.02 10.81
N ALA A 260 -7.34 14.77 9.65
CA ALA A 260 -8.79 14.90 9.49
C ALA A 260 -9.54 13.92 10.41
N ALA A 261 -9.01 12.71 10.59
CA ALA A 261 -9.62 11.69 11.44
C ALA A 261 -9.59 12.05 12.94
N ASP A 262 -8.53 12.74 13.39
CA ASP A 262 -8.35 13.16 14.80
C ASP A 262 -9.37 14.23 15.26
N ASN A 263 -9.97 14.98 14.32
CA ASN A 263 -10.87 16.10 14.63
C ASN A 263 -12.36 15.71 14.77
N HIS A 264 -12.73 14.43 14.63
CA HIS A 264 -14.14 14.02 14.62
C HIS A 264 -14.61 13.52 16.00
N THR A 265 -15.70 14.10 16.51
CA THR A 265 -16.28 13.79 17.84
C THR A 265 -17.59 12.96 17.77
N ASP A 266 -18.14 12.72 16.58
CA ASP A 266 -19.40 11.99 16.41
C ASP A 266 -19.19 10.47 16.23
N GLN A 267 -19.65 9.70 17.22
CA GLN A 267 -19.53 8.24 17.30
C GLN A 267 -20.03 7.51 16.03
N HIS A 268 -21.08 7.99 15.36
CA HIS A 268 -21.61 7.33 14.17
C HIS A 268 -20.74 7.50 12.92
N THR A 269 -19.90 8.54 12.89
CA THR A 269 -18.93 8.76 11.79
C THR A 269 -17.61 8.04 12.00
N LEU A 270 -17.29 7.63 13.23
CA LEU A 270 -16.00 7.02 13.59
C LEU A 270 -15.79 5.63 12.97
N ASP A 271 -16.81 4.78 12.92
CA ASP A 271 -16.65 3.42 12.37
C ASP A 271 -16.34 3.43 10.87
N ALA A 272 -17.04 4.29 10.11
CA ALA A 272 -16.79 4.44 8.67
C ALA A 272 -15.41 5.05 8.41
N LEU A 273 -15.00 6.04 9.21
CA LEU A 273 -13.68 6.65 9.16
C LEU A 273 -12.57 5.63 9.48
N PHE A 274 -12.72 4.81 10.53
CA PHE A 274 -11.76 3.77 10.85
C PHE A 274 -11.70 2.66 9.82
N ALA A 275 -12.83 2.31 9.18
CA ALA A 275 -12.81 1.40 8.04
C ALA A 275 -12.00 1.99 6.88
N GLN A 276 -12.09 3.29 6.62
CA GLN A 276 -11.26 3.96 5.61
C GLN A 276 -9.77 3.95 6.01
N LEU A 277 -9.45 4.25 7.28
CA LEU A 277 -8.07 4.23 7.76
C LEU A 277 -7.47 2.82 7.69
N GLU A 278 -8.27 1.78 7.99
CA GLU A 278 -7.87 0.37 7.91
C GLU A 278 -7.43 0.00 6.50
N VAL A 279 -8.23 0.37 5.50
CA VAL A 279 -7.92 0.11 4.09
C VAL A 279 -6.65 0.89 3.67
N ALA A 280 -6.50 2.13 4.14
CA ALA A 280 -5.32 2.96 3.87
C ALA A 280 -4.08 2.60 4.71
N ASN A 281 -4.17 1.67 5.67
CA ASN A 281 -3.11 1.39 6.64
C ASN A 281 -1.74 1.06 6.01
N PRO A 282 -1.64 0.27 4.92
CA PRO A 282 -0.35 0.05 4.26
C PRO A 282 0.30 1.34 3.75
N ASN A 283 -0.49 2.31 3.30
CA ASN A 283 0.00 3.62 2.89
C ASN A 283 0.40 4.51 4.08
N PHE A 284 -0.31 4.46 5.21
CA PHE A 284 0.13 5.15 6.44
C PHE A 284 1.48 4.65 6.91
N ARG A 285 1.70 3.33 6.91
CA ARG A 285 3.01 2.72 7.23
C ARG A 285 4.11 3.21 6.30
N ALA A 286 3.84 3.28 5.00
CA ALA A 286 4.80 3.77 4.01
C ALA A 286 5.13 5.25 4.22
N ALA A 287 4.11 6.09 4.46
CA ALA A 287 4.27 7.50 4.76
C ALA A 287 5.05 7.73 6.07
N LEU A 288 4.72 7.00 7.14
CA LEU A 288 5.43 7.08 8.43
C LEU A 288 6.90 6.73 8.26
N ARG A 289 7.20 5.62 7.58
CA ARG A 289 8.56 5.20 7.28
C ARG A 289 9.34 6.32 6.58
N TRP A 290 8.75 6.87 5.51
CA TRP A 290 9.40 7.93 4.75
C TRP A 290 9.65 9.19 5.59
N LEU A 291 8.67 9.66 6.37
CA LEU A 291 8.82 10.82 7.24
C LEU A 291 9.91 10.62 8.32
N ILE A 292 9.98 9.41 8.89
CA ILE A 292 11.01 9.00 9.85
C ILE A 292 12.40 9.02 9.20
N ASP A 293 12.53 8.43 8.00
CA ASP A 293 13.79 8.39 7.26
C ASP A 293 14.26 9.80 6.86
N GLN A 294 13.32 10.73 6.62
CA GLN A 294 13.60 12.16 6.37
C GLN A 294 13.79 12.98 7.66
N GLN A 295 13.64 12.39 8.85
CA GLN A 295 13.67 13.09 10.15
C GLN A 295 12.71 14.30 10.18
N SER A 296 11.56 14.18 9.53
CA SER A 296 10.55 15.23 9.48
C SER A 296 9.68 15.18 10.73
N SER A 297 9.45 16.33 11.39
CA SER A 297 8.56 16.43 12.55
C SER A 297 7.11 16.00 12.26
N ASP A 298 6.70 15.98 10.99
CA ASP A 298 5.41 15.47 10.54
C ASP A 298 5.19 13.99 10.93
N CYS A 299 6.26 13.20 11.13
CA CYS A 299 6.11 11.82 11.59
C CYS A 299 5.45 11.74 12.98
N LEU A 300 5.77 12.66 13.89
CA LEU A 300 5.18 12.74 15.22
C LEU A 300 3.70 13.09 15.12
N ARG A 301 3.36 14.11 14.31
CA ARG A 301 1.98 14.56 14.10
C ARG A 301 1.10 13.48 13.49
N MET A 302 1.60 12.78 12.47
CA MET A 302 0.86 11.69 11.83
C MET A 302 0.69 10.50 12.78
N ALA A 303 1.74 10.11 13.51
CA ALA A 303 1.67 9.02 14.47
C ALA A 303 0.69 9.32 15.61
N SER A 304 0.71 10.53 16.18
CA SER A 304 -0.27 10.95 17.19
C SER A 304 -1.69 10.94 16.65
N SER A 305 -1.91 11.39 15.41
CA SER A 305 -3.24 11.39 14.78
C SER A 305 -3.80 9.96 14.57
N LEU A 306 -2.93 8.96 14.43
CA LEU A 306 -3.33 7.55 14.27
C LEU A 306 -3.48 6.80 15.60
N LYS A 307 -3.15 7.42 16.75
CA LYS A 307 -3.19 6.76 18.06
C LYS A 307 -4.55 6.17 18.39
N PHE A 308 -5.62 6.93 18.13
CA PHE A 308 -6.98 6.46 18.47
C PHE A 308 -7.45 5.35 17.52
N PHE A 309 -7.03 5.37 16.26
CA PHE A 309 -7.22 4.26 15.32
C PHE A 309 -6.50 2.99 15.79
N TRP A 310 -5.22 3.09 16.16
CA TRP A 310 -4.46 1.93 16.64
C TRP A 310 -5.06 1.33 17.90
N PHE A 311 -5.52 2.15 18.83
CA PHE A 311 -6.24 1.68 20.01
C PHE A 311 -7.53 0.96 19.64
N THR A 312 -8.41 1.62 18.87
CA THR A 312 -9.75 1.10 18.58
C THR A 312 -9.74 -0.19 17.76
N ARG A 313 -8.75 -0.35 16.87
CA ARG A 313 -8.61 -1.52 15.99
C ARG A 313 -7.69 -2.61 16.54
N GLY A 314 -7.11 -2.40 17.74
CA GLY A 314 -6.26 -3.39 18.40
C GLY A 314 -4.81 -3.43 17.91
N TYR A 315 -4.35 -2.42 17.17
CA TYR A 315 -2.97 -2.28 16.68
C TYR A 315 -2.04 -1.60 17.70
N VAL A 316 -2.25 -1.83 18.99
CA VAL A 316 -1.56 -1.09 20.07
C VAL A 316 -0.03 -1.23 20.00
N SER A 317 0.49 -2.45 19.82
CA SER A 317 1.94 -2.68 19.70
C SER A 317 2.54 -2.02 18.47
N GLU A 318 1.81 -2.00 17.35
CA GLU A 318 2.26 -1.30 16.15
C GLU A 318 2.34 0.21 16.39
N GLY A 319 1.32 0.79 17.02
CA GLY A 319 1.30 2.20 17.36
C GLY A 319 2.46 2.61 18.27
N ARG A 320 2.76 1.81 19.30
CA ARG A 320 3.93 2.01 20.17
C ARG A 320 5.23 2.01 19.36
N ASN A 321 5.41 1.03 18.47
CA ASN A 321 6.62 0.91 17.65
C ASN A 321 6.81 2.12 16.72
N TRP A 322 5.74 2.63 16.11
CA TRP A 322 5.82 3.81 15.25
C TRP A 322 6.10 5.10 16.03
N LEU A 323 5.44 5.30 17.18
CA LEU A 323 5.68 6.45 18.06
C LEU A 323 7.13 6.46 18.57
N LEU A 324 7.64 5.32 19.03
CA LEU A 324 9.04 5.18 19.46
C LEU A 324 10.01 5.47 18.31
N ALA A 325 9.74 4.98 17.11
CA ALA A 325 10.57 5.24 15.94
C ALA A 325 10.56 6.73 15.55
N ALA A 326 9.40 7.40 15.60
CA ALA A 326 9.26 8.82 15.34
C ALA A 326 10.01 9.68 16.38
N LEU A 327 9.83 9.40 17.66
CA LEU A 327 10.53 10.07 18.77
C LEU A 327 12.05 9.90 18.71
N LYS A 328 12.52 8.73 18.25
CA LYS A 328 13.95 8.48 18.03
C LYS A 328 14.51 9.27 16.84
N ALA A 329 13.72 9.45 15.79
CA ALA A 329 14.16 10.18 14.59
C ALA A 329 14.14 11.71 14.78
N VAL A 330 13.25 12.22 15.64
CA VAL A 330 13.06 13.65 15.94
C VAL A 330 13.16 13.86 17.45
N PRO A 331 14.39 13.94 18.02
CA PRO A 331 14.60 14.04 19.46
C PRO A 331 14.35 15.45 20.02
N GLU A 332 14.03 16.43 19.17
CA GLU A 332 13.78 17.81 19.58
C GLU A 332 12.60 17.92 20.55
N MET A 333 12.79 18.70 21.61
CA MET A 333 11.74 19.01 22.58
C MET A 333 10.76 20.02 21.98
N THR A 334 9.63 19.49 21.50
CA THR A 334 8.56 20.26 20.85
C THR A 334 7.22 19.83 21.43
N VAL A 335 6.17 20.61 21.17
CA VAL A 335 4.79 20.23 21.57
C VAL A 335 4.40 18.90 20.93
N ASP A 336 4.81 18.65 19.68
CA ASP A 336 4.53 17.40 18.96
C ASP A 336 5.23 16.20 19.60
N SER A 337 6.50 16.33 20.04
CA SER A 337 7.20 15.24 20.72
C SER A 337 6.66 15.01 22.14
N ALA A 338 6.26 16.06 22.86
CA ALA A 338 5.56 15.92 24.14
C ALA A 338 4.23 15.18 24.00
N ARG A 339 3.44 15.51 22.96
CA ARG A 339 2.19 14.82 22.64
C ARG A 339 2.44 13.35 22.30
N ALA A 340 3.43 13.06 21.46
CA ALA A 340 3.78 11.69 21.10
C ALA A 340 4.23 10.85 22.32
N TRP A 341 4.96 11.42 23.29
CA TRP A 341 5.27 10.75 24.56
C TRP A 341 4.02 10.45 25.39
N LEU A 342 3.03 11.36 25.45
CA LEU A 342 1.75 11.07 26.11
C LEU A 342 0.95 9.98 25.40
N ASP A 343 0.92 10.01 24.07
CA ASP A 343 0.25 8.99 23.27
C ASP A 343 0.88 7.60 23.51
N LEU A 344 2.21 7.55 23.61
CA LEU A 344 2.94 6.33 23.95
C LEU A 344 2.64 5.84 25.38
N ALA A 345 2.57 6.75 26.36
CA ALA A 345 2.18 6.44 27.73
C ALA A 345 0.78 5.82 27.81
N ASN A 346 -0.18 6.41 27.09
CA ASN A 346 -1.55 5.90 27.01
C ASN A 346 -1.61 4.49 26.41
N LEU A 347 -0.89 4.25 25.30
CA LEU A 347 -0.85 2.92 24.67
C LEU A 347 -0.14 1.88 25.54
N ALA A 348 0.89 2.27 26.29
CA ALA A 348 1.56 1.39 27.27
C ALA A 348 0.61 1.02 28.42
N GLN A 349 -0.14 1.99 28.94
CA GLN A 349 -1.15 1.74 29.97
C GLN A 349 -2.23 0.74 29.50
N ILE A 350 -2.68 0.84 28.24
CA ILE A 350 -3.65 -0.09 27.65
C ILE A 350 -3.11 -1.54 27.62
N GLN A 351 -1.79 -1.72 27.54
CA GLN A 351 -1.14 -3.04 27.59
C GLN A 351 -0.74 -3.46 29.00
N ASP A 352 -1.19 -2.74 30.03
CA ASP A 352 -0.85 -2.96 31.45
C ASP A 352 0.65 -2.82 31.75
N ASP A 353 1.37 -2.09 30.90
CA ASP A 353 2.80 -1.81 31.06
C ASP A 353 2.99 -0.48 31.81
N ILE A 354 2.64 -0.52 33.09
CA ILE A 354 2.54 0.65 33.97
C ILE A 354 3.89 1.35 34.16
N ASP A 355 4.98 0.59 34.24
CA ASP A 355 6.32 1.13 34.45
C ASP A 355 6.77 1.95 33.24
N GLU A 356 6.61 1.42 32.03
CA GLU A 356 6.90 2.19 30.81
C GLU A 356 5.95 3.37 30.64
N ALA A 357 4.65 3.20 30.93
CA ALA A 357 3.67 4.27 30.85
C ALA A 357 4.05 5.47 31.73
N GLU A 358 4.50 5.21 32.97
CA GLU A 358 4.96 6.25 33.88
C GLU A 358 6.23 6.95 33.37
N VAL A 359 7.20 6.21 32.83
CA VAL A 359 8.41 6.80 32.23
C VAL A 359 8.03 7.74 31.08
N TYR A 360 7.15 7.31 30.18
CA TYR A 360 6.73 8.10 29.02
C TYR A 360 5.92 9.35 29.42
N ALA A 361 4.99 9.23 30.37
CA ALA A 361 4.23 10.37 30.87
C ALA A 361 5.13 11.42 31.55
N ASN A 362 6.16 10.98 32.28
CA ASN A 362 7.14 11.88 32.89
C ASN A 362 7.99 12.61 31.83
N GLN A 363 8.39 11.94 30.74
CA GLN A 363 9.09 12.59 29.62
C GLN A 363 8.24 13.70 29.00
N ALA A 364 6.96 13.42 28.73
CA ALA A 364 6.04 14.45 28.22
C ALA A 364 5.90 15.63 29.20
N SER A 365 5.73 15.35 30.50
CA SER A 365 5.62 16.39 31.52
C SER A 365 6.86 17.29 31.57
N GLN A 366 8.06 16.73 31.47
CA GLN A 366 9.30 17.50 31.45
C GLN A 366 9.37 18.43 30.22
N ILE A 367 8.93 17.95 29.05
CA ILE A 367 8.90 18.76 27.83
C ILE A 367 7.87 19.90 27.96
N TYR A 368 6.64 19.61 28.38
CA TYR A 368 5.61 20.65 28.54
C TYR A 368 6.00 21.70 29.58
N GLN A 369 6.66 21.31 30.68
CA GLN A 369 7.23 22.25 31.65
C GLN A 369 8.33 23.12 31.04
N ALA A 370 9.26 22.53 30.28
CA ALA A 370 10.33 23.29 29.62
C ALA A 370 9.78 24.29 28.58
N LEU A 371 8.67 23.94 27.91
CA LEU A 371 7.99 24.80 26.94
C LEU A 371 7.03 25.82 27.58
N ASN A 372 6.78 25.74 28.88
CA ASN A 372 5.75 26.51 29.60
C ASN A 372 4.34 26.37 28.98
N ASP A 373 4.00 25.18 28.49
CA ASP A 373 2.67 24.88 27.93
C ASP A 373 1.71 24.45 29.04
N SER A 374 0.84 25.36 29.48
CA SER A 374 -0.09 25.12 30.58
C SER A 374 -1.08 23.99 30.27
N ASP A 375 -1.58 23.93 29.04
CA ASP A 375 -2.57 22.93 28.66
C ASP A 375 -1.90 21.55 28.59
N GLY A 376 -0.71 21.48 27.99
CA GLY A 376 0.12 20.27 27.98
C GLY A 376 0.46 19.75 29.38
N ILE A 377 0.79 20.62 30.33
CA ILE A 377 1.04 20.23 31.74
C ILE A 377 -0.22 19.60 32.36
N VAL A 378 -1.41 20.12 32.05
CA VAL A 378 -2.69 19.57 32.55
C VAL A 378 -2.93 18.18 31.96
N TYR A 379 -2.76 18.01 30.65
CA TYR A 379 -2.92 16.71 29.98
C TYR A 379 -1.92 15.67 30.50
N ALA A 380 -0.65 16.06 30.68
CA ALA A 380 0.38 15.17 31.21
C ALA A 380 0.10 14.77 32.66
N SER A 381 -0.30 15.72 33.51
CA SER A 381 -0.68 15.45 34.90
C SER A 381 -1.91 14.53 34.96
N SER A 382 -2.91 14.76 34.12
CA SER A 382 -4.10 13.90 34.07
C SER A 382 -3.75 12.47 33.67
N THR A 383 -2.92 12.31 32.63
CA THR A 383 -2.45 11.00 32.15
C THR A 383 -1.67 10.26 33.25
N LEU A 384 -0.72 10.94 33.90
CA LEU A 384 0.07 10.38 34.99
C LEU A 384 -0.82 9.99 36.18
N GLY A 385 -1.81 10.82 36.54
CA GLY A 385 -2.78 10.52 37.58
C GLY A 385 -3.58 9.24 37.30
N TRP A 386 -4.03 9.04 36.05
CA TRP A 386 -4.72 7.80 35.64
C TRP A 386 -3.80 6.57 35.69
N ILE A 387 -2.54 6.71 35.30
CA ILE A 387 -1.54 5.64 35.40
C ILE A 387 -1.32 5.24 36.88
N LYS A 388 -1.16 6.22 37.77
CA LYS A 388 -1.04 5.98 39.23
C LYS A 388 -2.28 5.33 39.81
N HIS A 389 -3.46 5.78 39.39
CA HIS A 389 -4.73 5.21 39.82
C HIS A 389 -4.86 3.74 39.38
N GLY A 390 -4.53 3.41 38.13
CA GLY A 390 -4.49 2.04 37.63
C GLY A 390 -3.53 1.14 38.42
N ALA A 391 -2.41 1.70 38.86
CA ALA A 391 -1.42 1.05 39.73
C ALA A 391 -1.83 0.98 41.22
N GLN A 392 -3.06 1.35 41.58
CA GLN A 392 -3.57 1.41 42.97
C GLN A 392 -2.80 2.38 43.90
N ARG A 393 -2.06 3.33 43.34
CA ARG A 393 -1.33 4.39 44.08
C ARG A 393 -2.21 5.64 44.21
N TYR A 394 -3.33 5.50 44.91
CA TYR A 394 -4.40 6.51 44.94
C TYR A 394 -3.96 7.87 45.51
N GLN A 395 -3.12 7.87 46.54
CA GLN A 395 -2.62 9.11 47.15
C GLN A 395 -1.72 9.90 46.18
N GLU A 396 -0.81 9.21 45.48
CA GLU A 396 0.02 9.82 44.44
C GLU A 396 -0.83 10.34 43.28
N ALA A 397 -1.88 9.60 42.89
CA ALA A 397 -2.81 10.03 41.85
C ALA A 397 -3.52 11.34 42.23
N GLU A 398 -4.04 11.45 43.46
CA GLU A 398 -4.71 12.65 43.96
C GLU A 398 -3.77 13.86 43.99
N GLU A 399 -2.54 13.68 44.44
CA GLU A 399 -1.51 14.73 44.43
C GLU A 399 -1.22 15.23 43.01
N ILE A 400 -1.09 14.31 42.05
CA ILE A 400 -0.80 14.61 40.64
C ILE A 400 -1.99 15.29 39.95
N PHE A 401 -3.23 14.84 40.17
CA PHE A 401 -4.42 15.54 39.67
C PHE A 401 -4.48 16.97 40.23
N GLY A 402 -4.11 17.15 41.50
CA GLY A 402 -3.99 18.46 42.13
C GLY A 402 -2.96 19.39 41.46
N VAL A 403 -1.84 18.85 40.94
CA VAL A 403 -0.86 19.63 40.16
C VAL A 403 -1.49 20.16 38.87
N GLY A 404 -2.20 19.30 38.13
CA GLY A 404 -2.91 19.71 36.90
C GLY A 404 -3.92 20.82 37.16
N LEU A 405 -4.75 20.67 38.19
CA LEU A 405 -5.77 21.68 38.54
C LEU A 405 -5.16 23.04 38.93
N ARG A 406 -4.01 23.06 39.61
CA ARG A 406 -3.32 24.32 39.96
C ARG A 406 -2.76 25.05 38.73
N SER A 407 -2.39 24.31 37.68
CA SER A 407 -1.93 24.88 36.41
C SER A 407 -3.06 25.54 35.60
N LEU A 408 -4.34 25.20 35.87
CA LEU A 408 -5.53 25.86 35.28
C LEU A 408 -5.93 27.16 35.99
N ALA A 409 -5.53 27.32 37.26
CA ALA A 409 -5.93 28.48 38.09
C ALA A 409 -5.52 29.87 37.54
N PRO A 410 -4.45 30.03 36.73
CA PRO A 410 -4.13 31.31 36.09
C PRO A 410 -4.89 31.57 34.78
N THR A 411 -5.48 30.57 34.12
CA THR A 411 -5.88 30.62 32.70
C THR A 411 -7.39 30.76 32.44
N GLY A 412 -8.25 30.75 33.48
CA GLY A 412 -9.65 31.15 33.34
C GLY A 412 -10.50 30.34 32.34
N ASN A 413 -10.09 29.11 31.99
CA ASN A 413 -10.84 28.27 31.06
C ASN A 413 -11.75 27.30 31.83
N GLN A 414 -13.05 27.61 31.86
CA GLN A 414 -14.10 26.76 32.44
C GLN A 414 -14.58 25.75 31.40
N LEU A 415 -13.88 24.62 31.23
CA LEU A 415 -14.45 23.43 30.60
C LEU A 415 -13.89 22.17 31.27
N LEU A 416 -14.51 21.80 32.39
CA LEU A 416 -14.64 20.43 32.88
C LEU A 416 -16.07 20.24 33.37
#